data_AF-A0A075LTW1-F1
#
_entry.id   AF-A0A075LTW1-F1
#
_cell.length_a   1.000
_cell.length_b   1.000
_cell.length_c   1.000
_cell.angle_alpha   90.00
_cell.angle_beta   90.00
_cell.angle_gamma   90.00
#
_symmetry.space_group_name_H-M   'P 1'
#
loop_
_entity.id
_entity.type
_entity.pdbx_description
1 polymer ?
#
loop_
_entity_poly.entity_id
_entity_poly.type
_entity_poly.pdbx_seq_one_letter_code
_entity_poly.pdbx_strand_id
1 'polypeptide(L)'
;MRRNILISIFLLFFIVIVVMFFGAPQLSVYHEVLLNNNPIETSKALPGTMNNLTFMMITNIDAECLISVSSSSEESIMIEPKNTVFTAPKHQKEVITFKLVPMNKTRYIIFYEIDCNSTGFRRSYFSSSGQITIYTNDAKD
;
A
#
# COMPACT_ATOMS: atom_id res chain seq x y z
N MET A 1 -52.58 -9.48 -20.20
CA MET A 1 -52.27 -8.72 -18.97
C MET A 1 -51.41 -9.49 -17.95
N ARG A 2 -51.67 -10.76 -17.63
CA ARG A 2 -50.88 -11.54 -16.63
C ARG A 2 -49.37 -11.72 -16.96
N ARG A 3 -48.99 -11.80 -18.25
CA ARG A 3 -47.59 -12.00 -18.70
C ARG A 3 -46.68 -10.79 -18.44
N ASN A 4 -47.22 -9.57 -18.51
CA ASN A 4 -46.44 -8.34 -18.30
C ASN A 4 -46.16 -8.08 -16.81
N ILE A 5 -47.06 -8.54 -15.93
CA ILE A 5 -46.88 -8.46 -14.47
C ILE A 5 -45.72 -9.37 -14.04
N LEU A 6 -45.65 -10.60 -14.57
CA LEU A 6 -44.57 -11.54 -14.28
C LEU A 6 -43.19 -11.02 -14.73
N ILE A 7 -43.10 -10.43 -15.93
CA ILE A 7 -41.84 -9.84 -16.41
C ILE A 7 -41.42 -8.65 -15.55
N SER A 8 -42.36 -7.81 -15.11
CA SER A 8 -42.07 -6.65 -14.26
C SER A 8 -41.56 -7.05 -12.88
N ILE A 9 -42.13 -8.10 -12.28
CA ILE A 9 -41.66 -8.66 -11.01
C ILE A 9 -40.27 -9.28 -11.18
N PHE A 10 -40.03 -10.01 -12.28
CA PHE A 10 -38.72 -10.60 -12.57
C PHE A 10 -37.63 -9.54 -12.75
N LEU A 11 -37.92 -8.45 -13.46
CA LEU A 11 -37.01 -7.31 -13.64
C LEU A 11 -36.68 -6.62 -12.31
N LEU A 12 -37.67 -6.40 -11.46
CA LEU A 12 -37.46 -5.84 -10.11
C LEU A 12 -36.55 -6.74 -9.27
N PHE A 13 -36.79 -8.06 -9.30
CA PHE A 13 -35.96 -9.01 -8.57
C PHE A 13 -34.53 -9.05 -9.10
N PHE A 14 -34.36 -8.99 -10.42
CA PHE A 14 -33.05 -8.93 -11.07
C PHE A 14 -32.26 -7.66 -10.69
N ILE A 15 -32.92 -6.50 -10.65
CA ILE A 15 -32.28 -5.24 -10.23
C ILE A 15 -31.81 -5.32 -8.78
N VAL A 16 -32.63 -5.86 -7.87
CA VAL A 16 -32.26 -6.00 -6.45
C VAL A 16 -31.05 -6.93 -6.30
N ILE A 17 -31.03 -8.05 -7.02
CA ILE A 17 -29.88 -8.96 -7.06
C ILE A 17 -28.64 -8.22 -7.57
N VAL A 18 -28.74 -7.56 -8.72
CA VAL A 18 -27.59 -6.83 -9.30
C VAL A 18 -27.07 -5.76 -8.34
N VAL A 19 -27.94 -4.98 -7.70
CA VAL A 19 -27.50 -3.96 -6.73
C VAL A 19 -26.87 -4.58 -5.49
N MET A 20 -27.40 -5.71 -5.00
CA MET A 20 -26.84 -6.40 -3.82
C MET A 20 -25.50 -7.08 -4.08
N PHE A 21 -25.28 -7.62 -5.28
CA PHE A 21 -24.06 -8.33 -5.67
C PHE A 21 -22.97 -7.41 -6.21
N PHE A 22 -23.31 -6.36 -6.97
CA PHE A 22 -22.33 -5.47 -7.61
C PHE A 22 -22.03 -4.18 -6.81
N GLY A 23 -22.78 -3.89 -5.74
CA GLY A 23 -22.59 -2.70 -4.89
C GLY A 23 -21.71 -2.91 -3.65
N ALA A 24 -20.93 -3.99 -3.57
CA ALA A 24 -20.07 -4.20 -2.41
C ALA A 24 -18.93 -3.16 -2.39
N PRO A 25 -18.72 -2.44 -1.27
CA PRO A 25 -17.62 -1.48 -1.19
C PRO A 25 -16.30 -2.24 -1.29
N GLN A 26 -15.53 -1.97 -2.35
CA GLN A 26 -14.20 -2.54 -2.54
C GLN A 26 -13.19 -1.77 -1.66
N LEU A 27 -12.32 -2.50 -0.97
CA LEU A 27 -11.21 -1.89 -0.24
C LEU A 27 -10.30 -1.15 -1.24
N SER A 28 -10.06 0.11 -0.96
CA SER A 28 -9.17 0.99 -1.69
C SER A 28 -8.19 1.59 -0.71
N VAL A 29 -6.91 1.54 -1.08
CA VAL A 29 -5.80 2.04 -0.28
C VAL A 29 -5.04 3.04 -1.13
N TYR A 30 -5.08 4.30 -0.72
CA TYR A 30 -4.16 5.30 -1.22
C TYR A 30 -2.86 5.20 -0.42
N HIS A 31 -1.71 5.20 -1.09
CA HIS A 31 -0.42 5.24 -0.44
C HIS A 31 0.55 6.19 -1.15
N GLU A 32 1.35 6.90 -0.37
CA GLU A 32 2.45 7.75 -0.83
C GLU A 32 3.72 7.32 -0.11
N VAL A 33 4.83 7.24 -0.86
CA VAL A 33 6.13 6.86 -0.31
C VAL A 33 7.07 8.07 -0.28
N LEU A 34 7.63 8.32 0.90
CA LEU A 34 8.53 9.42 1.17
C LEU A 34 9.91 8.90 1.57
N LEU A 35 10.96 9.55 1.08
CA LEU A 35 12.34 9.35 1.53
C LEU A 35 12.78 10.59 2.29
N ASN A 36 13.13 10.43 3.57
CA ASN A 36 13.46 11.55 4.45
C ASN A 36 12.39 12.65 4.41
N ASN A 37 11.12 12.26 4.46
CA ASN A 37 9.94 13.14 4.36
C ASN A 37 9.78 13.91 3.03
N ASN A 38 10.50 13.51 1.97
CA ASN A 38 10.33 14.06 0.62
C ASN A 38 9.66 13.03 -0.30
N PRO A 39 8.71 13.44 -1.17
CA PRO A 39 8.08 12.53 -2.13
C PRO A 39 9.09 11.89 -3.08
N ILE A 40 8.96 10.58 -3.30
CA ILE A 40 9.91 9.75 -4.07
C ILE A 40 9.79 9.88 -5.61
N GLU A 41 8.98 10.81 -6.13
CA GLU A 41 8.89 11.03 -7.59
C GLU A 41 10.18 11.58 -8.23
N THR A 42 11.09 12.15 -7.43
CA THR A 42 12.35 12.71 -7.91
C THR A 42 13.54 12.06 -7.20
N SER A 43 14.33 11.31 -7.97
CA SER A 43 15.59 10.69 -7.57
C SER A 43 16.56 11.73 -6.97
N LYS A 44 16.54 11.92 -5.66
CA LYS A 44 17.50 12.75 -4.93
C LYS A 44 18.50 11.84 -4.21
N ALA A 45 19.77 12.21 -4.31
CA ALA A 45 20.84 11.55 -3.61
C ALA A 45 20.61 11.58 -2.10
N LEU A 46 20.86 10.45 -1.44
CA LEU A 46 20.85 10.39 0.01
C LEU A 46 22.11 11.07 0.55
N PRO A 47 21.99 12.15 1.36
CA PRO A 47 23.08 12.53 2.24
C PRO A 47 23.35 11.39 3.22
N GLY A 48 24.60 11.23 3.66
CA GLY A 48 25.11 10.13 4.51
C GLY A 48 24.53 10.07 5.95
N THR A 49 23.31 10.55 6.16
CA THR A 49 22.57 10.51 7.42
C THR A 49 21.40 9.53 7.30
N MET A 50 21.01 8.92 8.44
CA MET A 50 19.95 7.90 8.56
C MET A 50 18.77 8.16 7.62
N ASN A 51 18.48 7.21 6.73
CA ASN A 51 17.50 7.38 5.68
C ASN A 51 16.18 6.74 6.09
N ASN A 52 15.14 7.56 6.25
CA ASN A 52 13.82 7.10 6.66
C ASN A 52 12.94 6.93 5.42
N LEU A 53 12.53 5.70 5.14
CA LEU A 53 11.52 5.38 4.14
C LEU A 53 10.15 5.35 4.83
N THR A 54 9.28 6.29 4.48
CA THR A 54 7.99 6.47 5.15
C THR A 54 6.85 6.22 4.18
N PHE A 55 5.89 5.40 4.58
CA PHE A 55 4.65 5.13 3.87
C PHE A 55 3.52 5.89 4.55
N MET A 56 2.88 6.79 3.82
CA MET A 56 1.65 7.44 4.25
C MET A 56 0.48 6.75 3.58
N MET A 57 -0.47 6.23 4.35
CA MET A 57 -1.58 5.46 3.82
C MET A 57 -2.91 5.97 4.31
N ILE A 58 -3.91 5.88 3.44
CA ILE A 58 -5.30 6.20 3.75
C ILE A 58 -6.17 5.11 3.13
N THR A 59 -7.05 4.51 3.93
CA THR A 59 -8.00 3.49 3.49
C THR A 59 -9.42 4.07 3.41
N ASN A 60 -10.26 3.51 2.54
CA ASN A 60 -11.69 3.86 2.47
C ASN A 60 -12.57 3.03 3.43
N ILE A 61 -12.01 1.99 4.06
CA ILE A 61 -12.65 1.05 4.98
C ILE A 61 -11.62 0.68 6.06
N ASP A 62 -12.06 0.39 7.28
CA ASP A 62 -11.18 -0.14 8.34
C ASP A 62 -10.49 -1.42 7.87
N ALA A 63 -9.17 -1.46 7.98
CA ALA A 63 -8.36 -2.56 7.50
C ALA A 63 -7.21 -2.88 8.46
N GLU A 64 -6.75 -4.11 8.42
CA GLU A 64 -5.47 -4.55 8.96
C GLU A 64 -4.51 -4.70 7.79
N CYS A 65 -3.37 -4.04 7.87
CA CYS A 65 -2.41 -3.97 6.80
C CYS A 65 -1.03 -4.46 7.25
N LEU A 66 -0.33 -5.10 6.33
CA LEU A 66 1.06 -5.52 6.42
C LEU A 66 1.84 -4.77 5.34
N ILE A 67 2.88 -4.03 5.74
CA ILE A 67 3.90 -3.57 4.80
C ILE A 67 5.15 -4.41 5.00
N SER A 68 5.68 -4.93 3.91
CA SER A 68 6.99 -5.60 3.86
C SER A 68 7.93 -4.80 2.97
N VAL A 69 9.16 -4.58 3.44
CA VAL A 69 10.19 -3.87 2.69
C VAL A 69 11.43 -4.75 2.60
N SER A 70 11.95 -4.93 1.39
CA SER A 70 13.12 -5.75 1.10
C SER A 70 14.07 -5.05 0.13
N SER A 71 15.26 -5.61 -0.04
CA SER A 71 16.23 -5.11 -1.02
C SER A 71 16.67 -6.24 -1.95
N SER A 72 17.15 -5.89 -3.14
CA SER A 72 17.57 -6.87 -4.16
C SER A 72 18.68 -7.82 -3.70
N SER A 73 19.47 -7.42 -2.69
CA SER A 73 20.41 -8.31 -2.01
C SER A 73 20.44 -7.96 -0.53
N GLU A 74 20.29 -8.95 0.35
CA GLU A 74 20.27 -8.75 1.81
C GLU A 74 21.51 -8.01 2.34
N GLU A 75 22.65 -8.13 1.66
CA GLU A 75 23.92 -7.47 2.00
C GLU A 75 24.05 -6.02 1.47
N SER A 76 23.05 -5.49 0.76
CA SER A 76 23.14 -4.14 0.19
C SER A 76 22.69 -3.06 1.15
N ILE A 77 21.56 -3.24 1.82
CA ILE A 77 21.02 -2.22 2.70
C ILE A 77 20.24 -2.91 3.81
N MET A 78 20.51 -2.53 5.04
CA MET A 78 19.79 -3.02 6.19
C MET A 78 18.54 -2.17 6.39
N ILE A 79 17.41 -2.84 6.60
CA ILE A 79 16.07 -2.25 6.68
C ILE A 79 15.44 -2.68 8.00
N GLU A 80 15.07 -1.71 8.83
CA GLU A 80 14.51 -1.96 10.15
C GLU A 80 13.22 -1.15 10.38
N PRO A 81 12.08 -1.79 10.70
CA PRO A 81 11.86 -3.25 10.69
C PRO A 81 11.80 -3.83 9.26
N LYS A 82 11.87 -5.16 9.07
CA LYS A 82 11.66 -5.74 7.71
C LYS A 82 10.19 -5.68 7.26
N ASN A 83 9.28 -5.76 8.22
CA ASN A 83 7.85 -5.67 8.00
C ASN A 83 7.15 -5.00 9.18
N THR A 84 5.93 -4.52 8.97
CA THR A 84 5.11 -3.91 10.01
C THR A 84 3.65 -4.24 9.77
N VAL A 85 2.98 -4.78 10.79
CA VAL A 85 1.54 -4.97 10.82
C VAL A 85 0.91 -3.83 11.61
N PHE A 86 -0.16 -3.24 11.09
CA PHE A 86 -0.86 -2.13 11.73
C PHE A 86 -2.34 -2.11 11.34
N THR A 87 -3.16 -1.45 12.16
CA THR A 87 -4.56 -1.20 11.85
C THR A 87 -4.68 0.16 11.18
N ALA A 88 -5.39 0.22 10.06
CA ALA A 88 -5.67 1.42 9.28
C ALA A 88 -7.16 1.78 9.38
N PRO A 89 -7.53 2.72 10.27
CA PRO A 89 -8.91 3.16 10.39
C PRO A 89 -9.37 3.91 9.13
N LYS A 90 -10.64 3.76 8.80
CA LYS A 90 -11.27 4.40 7.64
C LYS A 90 -11.04 5.91 7.63
N HIS A 91 -10.52 6.41 6.51
CA HIS A 91 -10.23 7.82 6.26
C HIS A 91 -9.25 8.47 7.24
N GLN A 92 -8.52 7.68 8.02
CA GLN A 92 -7.43 8.16 8.85
C GLN A 92 -6.11 7.94 8.14
N LYS A 93 -5.17 8.86 8.39
CA LYS A 93 -3.84 8.82 7.82
C LYS A 93 -2.93 8.03 8.76
N GLU A 94 -2.44 6.90 8.27
CA GLU A 94 -1.43 6.11 8.95
C GLU A 94 -0.04 6.40 8.37
N VAL A 95 0.95 6.41 9.24
CA VAL A 95 2.35 6.72 8.88
C VAL A 95 3.24 5.62 9.41
N ILE A 96 3.87 4.87 8.51
CA ILE A 96 4.77 3.77 8.84
C ILE A 96 6.17 4.11 8.34
N THR A 97 7.16 4.06 9.22
CA THR A 97 8.54 4.44 8.90
C THR A 97 9.49 3.26 9.06
N PHE A 98 10.31 3.09 8.03
CA PHE A 98 11.38 2.11 7.92
C PHE A 98 12.72 2.84 7.94
N LYS A 99 13.65 2.39 8.77
CA LYS A 99 15.01 2.90 8.81
C LYS A 99 15.85 2.14 7.79
N LEU A 100 16.51 2.88 6.91
CA LEU A 100 17.45 2.37 5.92
C LEU A 100 18.88 2.69 6.35
N VAL A 101 19.71 1.65 6.44
CA VAL A 101 21.13 1.74 6.78
C VAL A 101 21.96 1.25 5.57
N PRO A 102 22.53 2.16 4.76
CA PRO A 102 23.29 1.80 3.57
C PRO A 102 24.58 1.03 3.93
N MET A 103 24.94 0.01 3.13
CA MET A 103 26.14 -0.82 3.33
C MET A 103 27.12 -0.69 2.17
N ASN A 104 27.87 0.43 2.13
CA ASN A 104 29.02 0.68 1.23
C ASN A 104 28.78 0.45 -0.28
N LYS A 105 27.53 0.49 -0.77
CA LYS A 105 27.22 0.57 -2.19
C LYS A 105 26.76 1.98 -2.55
N THR A 106 26.75 2.29 -3.84
CA THR A 106 26.31 3.58 -4.39
C THR A 106 24.86 3.56 -4.85
N ARG A 107 24.31 2.36 -5.06
CA ARG A 107 22.95 2.15 -5.57
C ARG A 107 22.28 1.01 -4.81
N TYR A 108 21.05 1.26 -4.38
CA TYR A 108 20.19 0.32 -3.70
C TYR A 108 18.85 0.21 -4.43
N ILE A 109 18.37 -1.01 -4.60
CA ILE A 109 17.04 -1.28 -5.13
C ILE A 109 16.22 -1.85 -3.98
N ILE A 110 15.19 -1.12 -3.59
CA ILE A 110 14.26 -1.46 -2.53
C ILE A 110 12.94 -1.86 -3.15
N PHE A 111 12.39 -2.99 -2.70
CA PHE A 111 11.06 -3.44 -3.05
C PHE A 111 10.16 -3.30 -1.84
N TYR A 112 8.89 -2.97 -2.09
CA TYR A 112 7.88 -2.96 -1.04
C TYR A 112 6.62 -3.68 -1.52
N GLU A 113 5.89 -4.23 -0.55
CA GLU A 113 4.61 -4.88 -0.73
C GLU A 113 3.68 -4.43 0.41
N ILE A 114 2.45 -4.11 0.06
CA ILE A 114 1.39 -3.65 0.96
C ILE A 114 0.20 -4.58 0.76
N ASP A 115 -0.12 -5.32 1.81
CA ASP A 115 -1.29 -6.20 1.86
C ASP A 115 -2.26 -5.69 2.91
N CYS A 116 -3.52 -5.47 2.53
CA CYS A 116 -4.54 -4.99 3.44
C CYS A 116 -5.80 -5.85 3.38
N ASN A 117 -6.32 -6.20 4.55
CA ASN A 117 -7.56 -6.95 4.74
C ASN A 117 -8.56 -6.09 5.50
N SER A 118 -9.78 -5.92 4.98
CA SER A 118 -10.83 -5.20 5.70
C SER A 118 -11.21 -5.93 7.01
N THR A 119 -11.36 -5.21 8.12
CA THR A 119 -11.70 -5.79 9.43
C THR A 119 -13.22 -5.87 9.71
N GLY A 120 -14.05 -5.54 8.71
CA GLY A 120 -15.51 -5.54 8.82
C GLY A 120 -16.22 -6.83 8.35
N PHE A 121 -17.56 -6.80 8.38
CA PHE A 121 -18.42 -7.95 8.03
C PHE A 121 -18.24 -8.46 6.59
N ARG A 122 -17.90 -7.58 5.65
CA ARG A 122 -17.58 -7.95 4.27
C ARG A 122 -16.07 -7.92 4.09
N ARG A 123 -15.48 -9.09 3.86
CA ARG A 123 -14.05 -9.24 3.58
C ARG A 123 -13.74 -8.71 2.18
N SER A 124 -12.85 -7.74 2.11
CA SER A 124 -12.23 -7.23 0.89
C SER A 124 -10.73 -7.16 1.11
N TYR A 125 -9.97 -7.41 0.04
CA TYR A 125 -8.52 -7.48 0.05
C TYR A 125 -7.94 -6.52 -0.97
N PHE A 126 -6.82 -5.93 -0.62
CA PHE A 126 -6.00 -5.09 -1.48
C PHE A 126 -4.55 -5.53 -1.37
N SER A 127 -3.86 -5.62 -2.51
CA SER A 127 -2.41 -5.84 -2.59
C SER A 127 -1.80 -4.86 -3.57
N SER A 128 -0.68 -4.26 -3.19
CA SER A 128 0.11 -3.39 -4.06
C SER A 128 1.58 -3.53 -3.76
N SER A 129 2.39 -3.52 -4.82
CA SER A 129 3.85 -3.57 -4.70
C SER A 129 4.50 -2.50 -5.56
N GLY A 130 5.74 -2.17 -5.22
CA GLY A 130 6.53 -1.21 -5.98
C GLY A 130 8.03 -1.35 -5.73
N GLN A 131 8.78 -0.56 -6.49
CA GLN A 131 10.24 -0.55 -6.48
C GLN A 131 10.76 0.87 -6.40
N ILE A 132 11.76 1.09 -5.56
CA ILE A 132 12.41 2.37 -5.34
C ILE A 132 13.90 2.18 -5.55
N THR A 133 14.51 3.00 -6.40
CA THR A 133 15.96 3.04 -6.57
C THR A 133 16.52 4.22 -5.80
N ILE A 134 17.52 3.95 -4.97
CA ILE A 134 18.14 4.93 -4.10
C ILE A 134 19.64 5.00 -4.42
N TYR A 135 20.18 6.21 -4.47
CA TYR A 135 21.62 6.46 -4.68
C TYR A 135 22.24 7.12 -3.45
N THR A 136 23.42 6.67 -3.05
CA THR A 136 24.23 7.30 -2.01
C THR A 136 25.44 8.00 -2.63
N ASN A 137 25.75 9.19 -2.13
CA ASN A 137 26.87 9.99 -2.61
C ASN A 137 28.25 9.52 -2.10
N ASP A 138 28.34 8.39 -1.40
CA ASP A 138 29.58 7.89 -0.79
C ASP A 138 30.49 7.07 -1.74
N ALA A 139 30.33 7.21 -3.07
CA ALA A 139 31.48 6.95 -3.96
C ALA A 139 32.39 8.17 -3.91
N LYS A 140 33.24 8.24 -2.88
CA LYS A 140 34.49 8.97 -3.00
C LYS A 140 35.41 8.18 -3.92
N ASP A 141 36.00 8.91 -4.87
CA ASP A 141 37.12 8.52 -5.72
C ASP A 141 38.18 7.67 -5.00
#